data_AF-E8KG72-F1
#
_entry.id   AF-E8KG72-F1
#
_cell.length_a   1.000
_cell.length_b   1.000
_cell.length_c   1.000
_cell.angle_alpha   90.00
_cell.angle_beta   90.00
_cell.angle_gamma   90.00
#
_symmetry.space_group_name_H-M   'P 1'
#
loop_
_entity.id
_entity.type
_entity.pdbx_description
1 polymer ?
#
loop_
_entity_poly.entity_id
_entity_poly.type
_entity_poly.pdbx_seq_one_letter_code
_entity_poly.pdbx_strand_id
1 'polypeptide(L)'
;MANYALLGNIAFDLLSAPTGFDESRSAVFAEHEVLSGKSKLQAMGMALTEVTLQLQLHHQLAPVESRYQALLTAQDSQEALALVFGFSKFKGHFVITDVTSTVLFTDGKGNVLARDVSLTLQEFVGNPQAGILGAALSLV
;
A
#
# COMPACT_ATOMS: atom_id res chain seq x y z
N MET A 1 -23.08 -3.28 6.78
CA MET A 1 -22.18 -3.71 5.69
C MET A 1 -20.78 -3.76 6.31
N ALA A 2 -20.14 -4.92 6.31
CA ALA A 2 -18.87 -5.13 7.02
C ALA A 2 -17.71 -4.86 6.06
N ASN A 3 -17.03 -3.71 6.21
CA ASN A 3 -15.86 -3.38 5.41
C ASN A 3 -14.67 -4.25 5.84
N TYR A 4 -13.95 -4.83 4.89
CA TYR A 4 -12.78 -5.67 5.16
C TYR A 4 -11.50 -4.83 5.32
N ALA A 5 -11.36 -3.74 4.57
CA ALA A 5 -10.25 -2.81 4.74
C ALA A 5 -10.61 -1.38 4.26
N LEU A 6 -9.88 -0.38 4.74
CA LEU A 6 -9.90 1.01 4.28
C LEU A 6 -8.47 1.47 4.01
N LEU A 7 -8.24 2.16 2.89
CA LEU A 7 -7.02 2.93 2.62
C LEU A 7 -7.40 4.40 2.45
N GLY A 8 -7.17 5.21 3.48
CA GLY A 8 -7.71 6.57 3.55
C GLY A 8 -9.23 6.55 3.49
N ASN A 9 -9.81 7.12 2.43
CA ASN A 9 -11.26 7.13 2.19
C ASN A 9 -11.74 6.01 1.24
N ILE A 10 -10.83 5.16 0.76
CA ILE A 10 -11.13 4.09 -0.20
C ILE A 10 -11.51 2.83 0.58
N ALA A 11 -12.77 2.40 0.45
CA ALA A 11 -13.27 1.20 1.10
C ALA A 11 -13.14 -0.06 0.24
N PHE A 12 -12.72 -1.15 0.88
CA PHE A 12 -12.68 -2.49 0.31
C PHE A 12 -13.73 -3.37 1.02
N ASP A 13 -14.79 -3.72 0.29
CA ASP A 13 -15.86 -4.61 0.77
C ASP A 13 -15.41 -6.07 0.75
N LEU A 14 -16.04 -6.95 1.54
CA LEU A 14 -15.72 -8.37 1.73
C LEU A 14 -15.65 -9.19 0.43
N LEU A 15 -16.45 -8.81 -0.58
CA LEU A 15 -16.45 -9.42 -1.92
C LEU A 15 -15.37 -8.86 -2.86
N SER A 16 -14.81 -7.70 -2.52
CA SER A 16 -13.63 -7.09 -3.14
C SER A 16 -12.46 -7.01 -2.16
N ALA A 17 -12.46 -7.90 -1.15
CA ALA A 17 -11.42 -7.94 -0.14
C ALA A 17 -10.10 -8.30 -0.84
N PRO A 18 -8.96 -7.82 -0.33
CA PRO A 18 -7.68 -8.27 -0.83
C PRO A 18 -7.64 -9.80 -0.80
N THR A 19 -7.43 -10.42 -1.97
CA THR A 19 -7.31 -11.88 -2.10
C THR A 19 -5.97 -12.38 -1.58
N GLY A 20 -4.98 -11.47 -1.47
CA GLY A 20 -3.69 -11.66 -0.84
C GLY A 20 -3.24 -10.41 -0.08
N PHE A 21 -2.59 -10.61 1.07
CA PHE A 21 -1.92 -9.59 1.87
C PHE A 21 -0.52 -10.09 2.19
N ASP A 22 0.48 -9.44 1.62
CA ASP A 22 1.89 -9.74 1.85
C ASP A 22 2.55 -8.56 2.57
N GLU A 23 3.15 -8.81 3.73
CA GLU A 23 3.85 -7.79 4.56
C GLU A 23 5.34 -8.16 4.63
N SER A 24 6.20 -7.29 4.11
CA SER A 24 7.65 -7.43 4.13
C SER A 24 8.26 -6.48 5.14
N ARG A 25 8.98 -7.04 6.11
CA ARG A 25 9.68 -6.29 7.17
C ARG A 25 11.14 -6.71 7.22
N SER A 26 12.02 -5.74 7.10
CA SER A 26 13.47 -5.97 7.02
C SER A 26 14.20 -5.19 8.11
N ALA A 27 15.14 -5.84 8.79
CA ALA A 27 16.07 -5.19 9.70
C ALA A 27 17.37 -4.86 8.96
N VAL A 28 17.92 -3.67 9.21
CA VAL A 28 19.18 -3.23 8.59
C VAL A 28 20.33 -3.53 9.54
N PHE A 29 21.32 -4.27 9.03
CA PHE A 29 22.54 -4.60 9.74
C PHE A 29 23.75 -4.14 8.95
N ALA A 30 24.72 -3.53 9.63
CA ALA A 30 26.04 -3.25 9.09
C ALA A 30 27.00 -4.37 9.51
N GLU A 31 27.69 -4.97 8.54
CA GLU A 31 28.74 -5.94 8.78
C GLU A 31 30.11 -5.25 8.71
N HIS A 32 30.90 -5.42 9.74
CA HIS A 32 32.26 -4.89 9.83
C HIS A 32 33.24 -6.06 9.81
N GLU A 33 33.97 -6.19 8.70
CA GLU A 33 35.06 -7.15 8.56
C GLU A 33 36.17 -6.83 9.56
N VAL A 34 36.72 -7.87 10.19
CA VAL A 34 37.82 -7.76 11.15
C VAL A 34 39.01 -8.58 10.68
N LEU A 35 40.22 -8.08 10.94
CA LEU A 35 41.48 -8.70 10.52
C LEU A 35 41.69 -10.14 11.03
N SER A 36 41.00 -10.55 12.09
CA SER A 36 41.03 -11.91 12.61
C SER A 36 39.71 -12.25 13.29
N GLY A 37 39.14 -13.42 12.98
CA GLY A 37 37.85 -13.89 13.50
C GLY A 37 36.69 -13.66 12.54
N LYS A 38 35.46 -13.82 13.04
CA LYS A 38 34.22 -13.59 12.29
C LYS A 38 33.87 -12.11 12.27
N SER A 39 33.33 -11.63 11.15
CA SER A 39 32.83 -10.27 11.00
C SER A 39 31.84 -9.90 12.10
N LYS A 40 31.89 -8.64 12.54
CA LYS A 40 30.97 -8.11 13.57
C LYS A 40 29.73 -7.55 12.89
N LEU A 41 28.56 -7.88 13.44
CA LEU A 41 27.28 -7.42 12.93
C LEU A 41 26.67 -6.39 13.88
N GLN A 42 26.35 -5.20 13.36
CA GLN A 42 25.78 -4.09 14.12
C GLN A 42 24.37 -3.77 13.62
N ALA A 43 23.40 -3.67 14.54
CA ALA A 43 22.05 -3.26 14.21
C ALA A 43 22.01 -1.76 13.90
N MET A 44 21.50 -1.41 12.72
CA MET A 44 21.42 -0.03 12.21
C MET A 44 20.00 0.52 12.19
N GLY A 45 19.00 -0.31 12.45
CA GLY A 45 17.60 0.08 12.51
C GLY A 45 16.68 -0.85 11.73
N MET A 46 15.48 -0.38 11.43
CA MET A 46 14.48 -1.10 10.63
C MET A 46 14.31 -0.39 9.30
N ALA A 47 14.19 -1.16 8.21
CA ALA A 47 13.74 -0.62 6.94
C ALA A 47 12.23 -0.33 7.01
N LEU A 48 11.74 0.55 6.14
CA LEU A 48 10.30 0.82 6.01
C LEU A 48 9.56 -0.46 5.62
N THR A 49 8.45 -0.74 6.30
CA THR A 49 7.60 -1.88 5.96
C THR A 49 7.03 -1.70 4.56
N GLU A 50 7.10 -2.75 3.73
CA GLU A 50 6.42 -2.78 2.43
C GLU A 50 5.23 -3.74 2.52
N VAL A 51 4.09 -3.33 1.96
CA VAL A 51 2.86 -4.12 1.94
C VAL A 51 2.38 -4.24 0.50
N THR A 52 2.13 -5.45 0.04
CA THR A 52 1.48 -5.71 -1.24
C THR A 52 0.05 -6.17 -1.02
N LEU A 53 -0.90 -5.50 -1.70
CA LEU A 53 -2.32 -5.83 -1.68
C LEU A 53 -2.77 -6.27 -3.08
N GLN A 54 -3.39 -7.43 -3.17
CA GLN A 54 -3.99 -7.92 -4.41
C GLN A 54 -5.50 -7.82 -4.32
N LEU A 55 -6.13 -7.11 -5.25
CA LEU A 55 -7.54 -6.74 -5.23
C LEU A 55 -8.20 -7.15 -6.54
N GLN A 56 -9.44 -7.62 -6.46
CA GLN A 56 -10.29 -7.84 -7.64
C GLN A 56 -11.46 -6.86 -7.64
N LEU A 57 -11.51 -6.01 -8.66
CA LEU A 57 -12.60 -5.08 -8.89
C LEU A 57 -13.62 -5.71 -9.83
N HIS A 58 -14.90 -5.68 -9.46
CA HIS A 58 -15.99 -6.25 -10.25
C HIS A 58 -17.20 -5.30 -10.32
N HIS A 59 -17.77 -5.14 -11.51
CA HIS A 59 -18.84 -4.18 -11.80
C HIS A 59 -20.13 -4.40 -11.00
N GLN A 60 -20.41 -5.65 -10.60
CA GLN A 60 -21.59 -5.99 -9.79
C GLN A 60 -21.51 -5.43 -8.36
N LEU A 61 -20.31 -5.15 -7.85
CA LEU A 61 -20.12 -4.59 -6.51
C LEU A 61 -20.12 -3.07 -6.56
N ALA A 62 -19.36 -2.51 -7.50
CA ALA A 62 -19.22 -1.08 -7.71
C ALA A 62 -18.62 -0.79 -9.10
N PRO A 63 -18.76 0.44 -9.63
CA PRO A 63 -18.15 0.81 -10.90
C PRO A 63 -16.63 0.64 -10.86
N VAL A 64 -16.09 -0.26 -11.71
CA VAL A 64 -14.67 -0.65 -11.70
C VAL A 64 -13.76 0.53 -12.02
N GLU A 65 -14.09 1.28 -13.07
CA GLU A 65 -13.22 2.36 -13.54
C GLU A 65 -13.13 3.50 -12.52
N SER A 66 -14.24 3.88 -11.89
CA SER A 66 -14.25 4.91 -10.84
C SER A 66 -13.33 4.56 -9.66
N ARG A 67 -13.34 3.30 -9.21
CA ARG A 67 -12.46 2.84 -8.13
C ARG A 67 -11.00 2.78 -8.54
N TYR A 68 -10.73 2.34 -9.77
CA TYR A 68 -9.38 2.33 -10.30
C TYR A 68 -8.81 3.75 -10.40
N GLN A 69 -9.60 4.70 -10.91
CA GLN A 69 -9.21 6.11 -10.96
C GLN A 69 -8.99 6.72 -9.57
N ALA A 70 -9.78 6.32 -8.57
CA ALA A 70 -9.55 6.76 -7.19
C ALA A 70 -8.21 6.26 -6.62
N LEU A 71 -7.78 5.04 -6.97
CA LEU A 71 -6.47 4.50 -6.58
C LEU A 71 -5.33 5.26 -7.28
N LEU A 72 -5.48 5.57 -8.57
CA LEU A 72 -4.51 6.39 -9.30
C LEU A 72 -4.41 7.80 -8.74
N THR A 73 -5.55 8.44 -8.45
CA THR A 73 -5.57 9.79 -7.85
C THR A 73 -4.88 9.81 -6.49
N ALA A 74 -5.07 8.75 -5.70
CA ALA A 74 -4.44 8.59 -4.39
C ALA A 74 -2.93 8.29 -4.49
N GLN A 75 -2.49 7.64 -5.58
CA GLN A 75 -1.06 7.49 -5.89
C GLN A 75 -0.46 8.84 -6.33
N ASP A 76 -1.14 9.57 -7.22
CA ASP A 76 -0.69 10.85 -7.76
C ASP A 76 -0.61 11.94 -6.69
N SER A 77 -1.47 11.90 -5.66
CA SER A 77 -1.37 12.82 -4.52
C SER A 77 -0.14 12.55 -3.67
N GLN A 78 0.43 11.34 -3.75
CA GLN A 78 1.56 10.86 -2.97
C GLN A 78 1.35 11.01 -1.45
N GLU A 79 0.10 11.16 -1.00
CA GLU A 79 -0.21 11.41 0.40
C GLU A 79 -0.11 10.13 1.24
N ALA A 80 0.21 10.29 2.53
CA ALA A 80 0.26 9.19 3.47
C ALA A 80 -1.17 8.80 3.90
N LEU A 81 -1.64 7.65 3.42
CA LEU A 81 -2.99 7.14 3.65
C LEU A 81 -3.01 6.18 4.83
N ALA A 82 -4.02 6.30 5.69
CA ALA A 82 -4.24 5.35 6.78
C ALA A 82 -4.70 3.99 6.24
N LEU A 83 -3.97 2.92 6.53
CA LEU A 83 -4.39 1.56 6.23
C LEU A 83 -5.06 0.94 7.46
N VAL A 84 -6.32 0.52 7.31
CA VAL A 84 -7.14 -0.07 8.39
C VAL A 84 -7.76 -1.36 7.89
N PHE A 85 -7.66 -2.44 8.67
CA PHE A 85 -8.34 -3.71 8.40
C PHE A 85 -9.53 -3.94 9.34
N GLY A 86 -10.61 -4.48 8.80
CA GLY A 86 -11.79 -4.99 9.51
C GLY A 86 -12.36 -4.03 10.56
N PHE A 87 -12.69 -4.57 11.74
CA PHE A 87 -13.18 -3.82 12.91
C PHE A 87 -12.08 -2.92 13.54
N SER A 88 -11.60 -1.93 12.78
CA SER A 88 -10.70 -0.88 13.25
C SER A 88 -9.27 -1.32 13.62
N LYS A 89 -8.73 -2.36 12.97
CA LYS A 89 -7.30 -2.71 13.11
C LYS A 89 -6.46 -1.76 12.25
N PHE A 90 -6.12 -0.61 12.83
CA PHE A 90 -5.20 0.34 12.23
C PHE A 90 -3.80 -0.27 12.11
N LYS A 91 -3.21 -0.21 10.90
CA LYS A 91 -1.88 -0.76 10.61
C LYS A 91 -0.79 0.29 10.54
N GLY A 92 -1.13 1.51 10.15
CA GLY A 92 -0.17 2.59 9.97
C GLY A 92 -0.56 3.51 8.83
N HIS A 93 0.36 4.43 8.51
CA HIS A 93 0.28 5.29 7.35
C HIS A 93 1.18 4.75 6.24
N PHE A 94 0.65 4.70 5.03
CA PHE A 94 1.32 4.14 3.87
C PHE A 94 1.13 5.05 2.66
N VAL A 95 2.14 5.10 1.80
CA VAL A 95 2.07 5.76 0.49
C VAL A 95 2.00 4.67 -0.58
N ILE A 96 1.20 4.90 -1.62
CA ILE A 96 1.12 4.00 -2.78
C ILE A 96 2.36 4.25 -3.64
N THR A 97 3.22 3.25 -3.77
CA THR A 97 4.44 3.34 -4.59
C THR A 97 4.21 2.76 -5.99
N ASP A 98 3.41 1.70 -6.10
CA ASP A 98 3.07 1.09 -7.39
C ASP A 98 1.59 0.68 -7.47
N VAL A 99 1.03 0.81 -8.68
CA VAL A 99 -0.32 0.35 -9.04
C VAL A 99 -0.23 -0.41 -10.35
N THR A 100 -0.24 -1.73 -10.28
CA THR A 100 -0.32 -2.60 -11.45
C THR A 100 -1.75 -3.07 -11.65
N SER A 101 -2.26 -3.10 -12.89
CA SER A 101 -3.61 -3.60 -13.15
C SER A 101 -3.76 -4.37 -14.46
N THR A 102 -4.63 -5.38 -14.42
CA THR A 102 -4.96 -6.24 -15.56
C THR A 102 -6.48 -6.27 -15.73
N VAL A 103 -6.97 -5.83 -16.90
CA VAL A 103 -8.38 -5.91 -17.25
C VAL A 103 -8.72 -7.36 -17.61
N LEU A 104 -9.68 -7.97 -16.91
CA LEU A 104 -10.09 -9.36 -17.12
C LEU A 104 -11.25 -9.46 -18.11
N PHE A 105 -12.27 -8.62 -17.93
CA PHE A 105 -13.50 -8.67 -18.73
C PHE A 105 -13.91 -7.27 -19.16
N THR A 106 -14.36 -7.17 -20.41
CA THR A 106 -14.94 -5.95 -20.99
C THR A 106 -16.27 -6.28 -21.65
N ASP A 107 -17.18 -5.31 -21.72
CA ASP A 107 -18.39 -5.43 -22.51
C ASP A 107 -18.14 -5.11 -24.00
N GLY A 108 -19.14 -5.33 -24.85
CA GLY A 108 -19.06 -5.03 -26.29
C GLY A 108 -18.94 -3.53 -26.64
N LYS A 109 -18.93 -2.64 -25.63
CA LYS A 109 -18.71 -1.19 -25.77
C LYS A 109 -17.36 -0.75 -25.21
N GLY A 110 -16.56 -1.69 -24.67
CA GLY A 110 -15.26 -1.42 -24.07
C GLY A 110 -15.30 -1.01 -22.59
N ASN A 111 -16.45 -1.08 -21.92
CA ASN A 111 -16.51 -0.83 -20.48
C ASN A 111 -15.89 -2.00 -19.72
N VAL A 112 -15.06 -1.69 -18.74
CA VAL A 112 -14.41 -2.71 -17.90
C VAL A 112 -15.42 -3.29 -16.91
N LEU A 113 -15.64 -4.59 -17.02
CA LEU A 113 -16.53 -5.36 -16.13
C LEU A 113 -15.76 -5.91 -14.93
N ALA A 114 -14.51 -6.32 -15.12
CA ALA A 114 -13.66 -6.77 -14.02
C ALA A 114 -12.18 -6.46 -14.29
N ARG A 115 -11.45 -6.18 -13.21
CA ARG A 115 -10.03 -5.83 -13.25
C ARG A 115 -9.34 -6.34 -11.99
N ASP A 116 -8.21 -7.01 -12.17
CA ASP A 116 -7.29 -7.31 -11.08
C ASP A 116 -6.34 -6.14 -10.89
N VAL A 117 -6.09 -5.77 -9.64
CA VAL A 117 -5.22 -4.67 -9.25
C VAL A 117 -4.26 -5.16 -8.18
N SER A 118 -2.96 -4.94 -8.39
CA SER A 118 -1.91 -5.14 -7.39
C SER A 118 -1.39 -3.78 -6.95
N LEU A 119 -1.42 -3.51 -5.65
CA LEU A 119 -0.91 -2.29 -5.05
C LEU A 119 0.32 -2.61 -4.22
N THR A 120 1.38 -1.84 -4.41
CA THR A 120 2.53 -1.83 -3.50
C THR A 120 2.48 -0.56 -2.66
N LEU A 121 2.57 -0.74 -1.35
CA LEU A 121 2.49 0.30 -0.34
C LEU A 121 3.80 0.32 0.45
N GLN A 122 4.33 1.51 0.70
CA GLN A 122 5.49 1.69 1.57
C GLN A 122 5.12 2.49 2.81
N GLU A 123 5.56 2.02 3.97
CA GLU A 123 5.32 2.66 5.26
C GLU A 123 5.87 4.09 5.27
N PHE A 124 5.04 5.02 5.73
CA PHE A 124 5.43 6.40 5.93
C PHE A 124 5.65 6.68 7.42
N VAL A 125 6.87 7.09 7.76
CA VAL A 125 7.26 7.47 9.11
C VAL A 125 7.47 8.98 9.14
N GLY A 126 6.52 9.71 9.73
CA GLY A 126 6.52 11.18 9.77
C GLY A 126 5.19 11.74 10.27
N ASN A 127 5.02 13.06 10.27
CA ASN A 127 3.75 13.69 10.60
C ASN A 127 2.85 13.73 9.33
N PRO A 128 1.76 12.93 9.26
CA PRO A 128 0.91 12.90 8.08
C PRO A 128 0.17 14.22 7.85
N GLN A 129 -0.08 15.04 8.88
CA GLN A 129 -0.71 16.36 8.74
C GLN A 129 0.22 17.42 8.14
N ALA A 130 1.54 17.22 8.19
CA ALA A 130 2.51 18.09 7.53
C ALA A 130 2.70 17.72 6.04
N GLY A 131 2.14 16.59 5.61
CA GLY A 131 2.38 16.00 4.30
C GLY A 131 3.79 15.43 4.15
N ILE A 132 3.95 14.53 3.18
CA ILE A 132 5.25 13.97 2.75
C ILE A 132 6.30 15.05 2.42
N LEU A 133 5.87 16.18 1.84
CA LEU A 133 6.76 17.28 1.49
C LEU A 133 7.16 18.13 2.71
N GLY A 134 6.28 18.29 3.69
CA GLY A 134 6.58 19.01 4.92
C GLY A 134 7.49 18.22 5.86
N ALA A 135 7.38 16.89 5.90
CA ALA A 135 8.28 16.04 6.67
C ALA A 135 9.73 16.13 6.15
N ALA A 136 9.93 16.14 4.84
CA ALA A 136 11.26 16.28 4.22
C ALA A 136 11.93 17.65 4.49
N LEU A 137 11.14 18.72 4.62
CA LEU A 137 11.64 20.07 4.93
C LEU A 137 11.96 20.29 6.42
N SER A 138 11.54 19.38 7.30
CA SER A 138 11.75 19.49 8.76
C SER A 138 13.05 18.83 9.26
N LEU A 139 13.85 18.25 8.35
CA LEU A 139 15.11 17.54 8.63
C LEU A 139 16.38 18.39 8.45
N VAL A 140 16.26 19.73 8.41
CA VAL A 140 17.39 20.69 8.36
C VAL A 140 17.37 21.57 9.60
#